data_AF-A0A536D4G7-F1
#
_entry.id   AF-A0A536D4G7-F1
#
_cell.length_a   1.000
_cell.length_b   1.000
_cell.length_c   1.000
_cell.angle_alpha   90.00
_cell.angle_beta   90.00
_cell.angle_gamma   90.00
#
_symmetry.space_group_name_H-M   'P 1'
#
loop_
_entity.id
_entity.type
_entity.pdbx_description
1 polymer ?
#
loop_
_entity_poly.entity_id
_entity_poly.type
_entity_poly.pdbx_seq_one_letter_code
_entity_poly.pdbx_strand_id
1 'polypeptide(L)' 'MSTEITWHGTQQESFELVNAIARNCSCEYGLMGVRLSTCGSHLMLSDDQRALDGLLFVRRMAKRLWSEEFSTGGTVLIEQ' A
#
# COMPACT_ATOMS: atom_id res chain seq x y z
N MET A 1 -23.36 -7.07 -10.59
CA MET A 1 -22.26 -8.07 -10.56
C MET A 1 -21.25 -7.54 -9.57
N SER A 2 -21.01 -8.22 -8.44
CA SER A 2 -19.93 -7.80 -7.52
C SER A 2 -18.61 -8.15 -8.19
N THR A 3 -17.80 -7.15 -8.50
CA THR A 3 -16.42 -7.34 -8.93
C THR A 3 -15.65 -7.98 -7.79
N GLU A 4 -15.15 -9.19 -8.01
CA GLU A 4 -14.28 -9.87 -7.06
C GLU A 4 -12.93 -9.17 -7.04
N ILE A 5 -12.48 -8.76 -5.86
CA ILE A 5 -11.17 -8.15 -5.67
C ILE A 5 -10.10 -9.23 -5.68
N THR A 6 -9.12 -9.08 -6.56
CA THR A 6 -8.00 -10.02 -6.73
C THR A 6 -6.69 -9.37 -6.31
N TRP A 7 -5.91 -10.08 -5.49
CA TRP A 7 -4.57 -9.66 -5.12
C TRP A 7 -3.55 -10.04 -6.20
N HIS A 8 -2.88 -9.05 -6.79
CA HIS A 8 -1.83 -9.24 -7.81
C HIS A 8 -0.39 -9.11 -7.27
N GLY A 9 -0.24 -9.02 -5.95
CA GLY A 9 1.05 -8.94 -5.28
C GLY A 9 1.61 -10.29 -4.89
N THR A 10 2.83 -10.28 -4.38
CA THR A 10 3.43 -11.42 -3.72
C THR A 10 2.81 -11.64 -2.34
N GLN A 11 3.08 -12.82 -1.74
CA GLN A 11 2.67 -13.09 -0.36
C GLN A 11 3.32 -12.11 0.63
N GLN A 12 4.61 -11.79 0.46
CA GLN A 12 5.29 -10.81 1.31
C GLN A 12 4.62 -9.43 1.24
N GLU A 13 4.30 -8.95 0.04
CA GLU A 13 3.59 -7.68 -0.15
C GLU A 13 2.20 -7.69 0.54
N SER A 14 1.51 -8.84 0.55
CA SER A 14 0.22 -8.95 1.25
C SER A 14 0.37 -8.84 2.77
N PHE A 15 1.38 -9.49 3.36
CA PHE A 15 1.67 -9.37 4.79
C PHE A 15 2.02 -7.94 5.19
N GLU A 16 2.82 -7.25 4.36
CA GLU A 16 3.19 -5.86 4.59
C GLU A 16 1.97 -4.94 4.53
N LEU A 17 1.06 -5.16 3.56
CA LEU A 17 -0.19 -4.44 3.44
C LEU A 17 -1.11 -4.66 4.65
N VAL A 18 -1.37 -5.92 5.03
CA VAL A 18 -2.23 -6.25 6.17
C VAL A 18 -1.64 -5.67 7.47
N ASN A 19 -0.32 -5.77 7.67
CA ASN A 19 0.34 -5.17 8.82
C ASN A 19 0.23 -3.64 8.83
N ALA A 20 0.35 -2.99 7.66
CA ALA A 20 0.15 -1.55 7.57
C ALA A 20 -1.30 -1.14 7.89
N ILE A 21 -2.28 -1.88 7.39
CA ILE A 21 -3.70 -1.66 7.68
C ILE A 21 -3.98 -1.86 9.17
N ALA A 22 -3.47 -2.94 9.78
CA ALA A 22 -3.65 -3.21 11.20
C ALA A 22 -3.14 -2.06 12.09
N ARG A 23 -1.98 -1.47 11.75
CA ARG A 23 -1.39 -0.34 12.50
C ARG A 23 -2.12 0.99 12.29
N ASN A 24 -2.81 1.17 11.17
CA ASN A 24 -3.45 2.43 10.79
C ASN A 24 -4.98 2.31 10.68
N CYS A 25 -5.55 1.23 11.21
CA CYS A 25 -6.98 0.98 11.16
C CYS A 25 -7.71 2.00 12.04
N SER A 26 -8.75 2.61 11.47
CA SER A 26 -9.65 3.52 12.17
C SER A 26 -11.10 3.00 12.21
N CYS A 27 -11.31 1.69 12.04
CA CYS A 27 -12.63 1.09 12.21
C CYS A 27 -13.12 1.28 13.64
N GLU A 28 -14.36 1.68 13.81
CA GLU A 28 -14.99 1.77 15.11
C GLU A 28 -15.75 0.48 15.43
N TYR A 29 -15.66 0.05 16.68
CA TYR A 29 -16.34 -1.14 17.19
C TYR A 29 -17.20 -0.75 18.39
N GLY A 30 -18.45 -1.21 18.38
CA GLY A 30 -19.43 -0.98 19.43
C GLY A 30 -19.37 -2.06 20.51
N LEU A 31 -20.42 -2.07 21.34
CA LEU A 31 -20.61 -3.10 22.35
C LEU A 31 -20.59 -4.50 21.71
N MET A 32 -20.02 -5.47 22.43
CA MET A 32 -19.86 -6.85 21.97
C MET A 32 -19.01 -7.02 20.69
N GLY A 33 -18.19 -6.02 20.34
CA GLY A 33 -17.24 -6.13 19.22
C GLY A 33 -17.87 -5.99 17.83
N VAL A 34 -19.12 -5.53 17.75
CA VAL A 34 -19.79 -5.27 16.47
C VAL A 34 -19.10 -4.09 15.77
N ARG A 35 -18.65 -4.27 14.52
CA ARG A 35 -18.05 -3.18 13.74
C ARG A 35 -19.12 -2.15 13.36
N LEU A 36 -18.97 -0.91 13.84
CA LEU A 36 -19.88 0.21 13.59
C LEU A 36 -19.50 0.97 12.31
N SER A 37 -18.21 1.11 12.04
CA SER A 37 -17.70 1.76 10.85
C SER A 37 -16.52 0.99 10.25
N THR A 38 -16.43 1.00 8.93
CA THR A 38 -15.32 0.40 8.18
C THR A 38 -14.46 1.53 7.63
N CYS A 39 -13.16 1.51 7.95
CA CYS A 39 -12.24 2.53 7.45
C CYS A 39 -11.99 2.37 5.93
N GLY A 40 -11.53 3.45 5.29
CA GLY A 40 -11.23 3.46 3.85
C GLY A 40 -10.26 2.36 3.42
N SER A 41 -9.27 2.02 4.25
CA SER A 41 -8.33 0.94 3.96
C SER A 41 -8.98 -0.45 3.91
N HIS A 42 -10.00 -0.71 4.74
CA HIS A 42 -10.74 -1.97 4.71
C HIS A 42 -11.79 -2.00 3.60
N LEU A 43 -12.43 -0.86 3.30
CA LEU A 43 -13.32 -0.74 2.14
C LEU A 43 -12.57 -0.96 0.82
N MET A 44 -11.35 -0.43 0.72
CA MET A 44 -10.49 -0.64 -0.44
C MET A 44 -10.22 -2.12 -0.70
N LEU A 45 -10.02 -2.93 0.36
CA LEU A 45 -9.80 -4.37 0.23
C LEU A 45 -11.02 -5.12 -0.30
N SER A 46 -12.23 -4.63 -0.06
CA SER A 46 -13.48 -5.28 -0.51
C SER A 46 -14.00 -4.73 -1.84
N ASP A 47 -13.72 -3.47 -2.16
CA ASP A 47 -14.51 -2.74 -3.15
C ASP A 47 -13.68 -2.00 -4.21
N ASP A 48 -12.34 -1.89 -4.05
CA ASP A 48 -11.53 -1.05 -4.96
C ASP A 48 -10.26 -1.75 -5.48
N GLN A 49 -10.43 -2.48 -6.58
CA GLN A 49 -9.34 -3.14 -7.29
C GLN A 49 -8.28 -2.14 -7.78
N ARG A 50 -8.73 -0.97 -8.26
CA ARG A 50 -7.85 0.04 -8.85
C ARG A 50 -6.94 0.66 -7.79
N ALA A 51 -7.47 0.93 -6.61
CA ALA A 51 -6.68 1.43 -5.49
C ALA A 51 -5.64 0.39 -5.03
N LEU A 52 -6.01 -0.89 -4.96
CA LEU A 52 -5.07 -1.96 -4.64
C LEU A 52 -3.93 -2.09 -5.66
N ASP A 53 -4.27 -2.14 -6.94
CA ASP A 53 -3.28 -2.22 -8.02
C ASP A 53 -2.37 -0.98 -8.02
N GLY A 54 -2.93 0.21 -7.78
CA GLY A 54 -2.19 1.46 -7.65
C GLY A 54 -1.22 1.46 -6.48
N LEU A 55 -1.64 1.00 -5.29
CA LEU A 55 -0.76 0.88 -4.12
C LEU A 55 0.39 -0.08 -4.37
N LEU A 56 0.11 -1.23 -4.98
CA LEU A 56 1.12 -2.22 -5.30
C LEU A 56 2.13 -1.67 -6.32
N PHE A 57 1.64 -0.97 -7.35
CA PHE A 57 2.48 -0.29 -8.33
C PHE A 57 3.42 0.73 -7.66
N VAL A 58 2.86 1.64 -6.83
CA VAL A 58 3.66 2.67 -6.13
C VAL A 58 4.66 2.02 -5.18
N ARG A 59 4.29 0.96 -4.45
CA ARG A 59 5.21 0.22 -3.57
C ARG A 59 6.45 -0.27 -4.31
N ARG A 60 6.26 -0.90 -5.47
CA ARG A 60 7.37 -1.42 -6.30
C ARG A 60 8.19 -0.29 -6.90
N MET A 61 7.54 0.80 -7.29
CA MET A 61 8.19 1.97 -7.86
C MET A 61 9.00 2.77 -6.81
N ALA A 62 8.51 2.85 -5.57
CA ALA A 62 9.13 3.65 -4.51
C ALA A 62 10.59 3.27 -4.26
N LYS A 63 10.90 1.96 -4.26
CA LYS A 63 12.29 1.49 -4.11
C LYS A 63 13.17 1.97 -5.26
N ARG A 64 12.66 1.91 -6.49
CA ARG A 64 13.38 2.36 -7.69
C ARG A 64 13.61 3.87 -7.68
N LEU A 65 12.56 4.65 -7.44
CA LEU A 65 12.64 6.11 -7.38
C LEU A 65 13.60 6.55 -6.29
N TRP A 66 13.53 5.94 -5.09
CA TRP A 66 14.46 6.23 -4.02
C TRP A 66 15.92 5.94 -4.41
N SER A 67 16.16 4.82 -5.09
CA SER A 67 17.49 4.52 -5.61
C SER A 67 17.93 5.53 -6.68
N GLU A 68 17.08 5.94 -7.61
CA GLU A 68 17.44 6.89 -8.67
C GLU A 68 17.74 8.30 -8.11
N GLU A 69 16.97 8.78 -7.12
CA GLU A 69 17.16 10.10 -6.50
C GLU A 69 18.44 10.19 -5.64
N PHE A 70 18.82 9.09 -4.97
CA PHE A 70 19.89 9.09 -3.97
C PHE A 70 21.10 8.22 -4.33
N SER A 71 21.11 7.55 -5.49
CA SER A 71 22.34 6.90 -5.99
C SER A 71 23.30 7.97 -6.48
N THR A 72 24.27 8.27 -5.62
CA THR A 72 25.46 9.09 -5.89
C THR A 72 26.33 8.42 -6.96
N GLY A 73 25.92 8.51 -8.22
CA GLY A 73 26.70 8.08 -9.39
C GLY A 73 27.21 9.25 -10.23
N GLY A 74 26.84 10.48 -9.91
CA GLY A 74 27.34 11.68 -10.56
C GLY A 74 28.41 12.35 -9.74
N THR A 75 29.63 11.80 -9.72
CA THR A 75 30.81 12.64 -9.44
C THR A 75 30.90 13.64 -10.57
N VAL A 76 30.31 14.82 -10.39
CA VAL A 76 30.59 15.97 -11.26
C VAL A 76 32.04 16.34 -10.95
N LEU A 77 32.96 15.87 -11.79
CA LEU A 77 34.31 16.43 -11.82
C LEU A 77 34.17 17.87 -12.28
N ILE A 78 34.22 18.80 -11.32
CA ILE A 78 34.42 20.21 -11.62
C ILE A 78 35.90 20.33 -11.99
N GLU A 79 36.21 20.28 -13.29
CA GLU A 79 37.53 20.66 -13.79
C GLU A 79 37.77 22.14 -13.43
N GLN A 80 38.83 22.38 -12.66
CA GLN A 80 39.35 23.72 -12.33
C GLN A 80 40.30 24.19 -13.42
#